data_AF-A0A3M2ZTV0-F1
#
_entry.id   AF-A0A3M2ZTV0-F1
#
_cell.length_a   1.000
_cell.length_b   1.000
_cell.length_c   1.000
_cell.angle_alpha   90.00
_cell.angle_beta   90.00
_cell.angle_gamma   90.00
#
_symmetry.space_group_name_H-M   'P 1'
#
loop_
_entity.id
_entity.type
_entity.pdbx_description
1 polymer ?
#
loop_
_entity_poly.entity_id
_entity_poly.type
_entity_poly.pdbx_seq_one_letter_code
_entity_poly.pdbx_strand_id
1 'polypeptide(L)' 'MSKAYDAYSFAFMPLMGKLVTNDSESYRYLAESIRMHPNQETLKSMMVDAGFDRVTYHNMTAGVVALHRGIKP' A
#
# COMPACT_ATOMS: atom_id res chain seq x y z
N MET A 1 0.95 -15.79 8.86
CA MET A 1 0.77 -15.42 7.44
C MET A 1 1.70 -14.24 7.17
N SER A 2 2.78 -14.24 6.39
CA SER A 2 3.54 -15.24 5.63
C SER A 2 5.00 -14.74 5.62
N LYS A 3 5.98 -15.65 5.68
CA LYS A 3 7.43 -15.33 5.69
C LYS A 3 7.90 -14.47 4.50
N ALA A 4 7.09 -14.36 3.45
CA ALA A 4 7.33 -13.49 2.30
C ALA A 4 7.20 -11.99 2.65
N TYR A 5 6.32 -11.63 3.59
CA TYR A 5 6.16 -10.23 4.05
C TYR A 5 7.37 -9.77 4.88
N ASP A 6 7.91 -10.68 5.70
CA ASP A 6 9.16 -10.44 6.44
C ASP A 6 10.34 -10.32 5.48
N ALA A 7 10.42 -11.14 4.43
CA ALA A 7 11.49 -11.06 3.43
C ALA A 7 11.46 -9.76 2.61
N TYR A 8 10.27 -9.28 2.22
CA TYR A 8 10.13 -7.96 1.57
C TYR A 8 10.55 -6.84 2.50
N SER A 9 10.09 -6.89 3.76
CA SER A 9 10.48 -5.93 4.80
C SER A 9 11.98 -5.93 5.01
N PHE A 10 12.62 -7.11 5.12
CA PHE A 10 14.07 -7.25 5.32
C PHE A 10 14.92 -6.88 4.10
N ALA A 11 14.38 -6.87 2.88
CA ALA A 11 15.12 -6.46 1.69
C ALA A 11 14.97 -4.97 1.38
N PHE A 12 13.79 -4.39 1.63
CA PHE A 12 13.49 -3.00 1.29
C PHE A 12 14.01 -2.02 2.37
N MET A 13 13.91 -2.37 3.65
CA MET A 13 14.40 -1.51 4.76
C MET A 13 15.91 -1.19 4.68
N PRO A 14 16.81 -2.17 4.43
CA PRO A 14 18.24 -1.91 4.37
C PRO A 14 18.65 -1.07 3.15
N LEU A 15 17.93 -1.18 2.03
CA LEU A 15 18.20 -0.39 0.83
C LEU A 15 17.85 1.08 1.05
N MET A 16 16.73 1.34 1.73
CA MET A 16 16.30 2.69 2.10
C MET A 16 17.27 3.33 3.10
N GLY A 17 17.72 2.60 4.13
CA GLY A 17 18.70 3.09 5.10
C GLY A 17 20.02 3.60 4.49
N LYS A 18 20.38 3.14 3.28
CA LYS A 18 21.60 3.55 2.55
C LYS A 18 21.42 4.84 1.72
N LEU A 19 20.18 5.20 1.37
CA LEU A 19 19.81 6.39 0.58
C LEU A 19 19.29 7.57 1.43
N VAL A 20 18.98 7.30 2.70
CA VAL A 20 18.32 8.19 3.68
C VAL A 20 19.17 9.39 4.16
N THR A 21 20.41 9.55 3.72
CA THR A 21 21.33 10.55 4.29
C THR A 21 20.98 12.02 3.99
N ASN A 22 20.05 12.33 3.09
CA ASN A 22 19.77 13.72 2.69
C ASN A 22 18.29 14.18 2.75
N ASP A 23 17.32 13.27 2.95
CA ASP A 23 15.90 13.61 3.22
C ASP A 23 15.20 12.44 3.94
N SER A 24 15.72 12.12 5.12
CA SER A 24 15.28 10.97 5.92
C SER A 24 13.81 11.05 6.36
N GLU A 25 13.31 12.27 6.58
CA GLU A 25 11.94 12.53 7.05
C GLU A 25 10.91 12.16 5.99
N SER A 26 11.07 12.63 4.74
CA SER A 26 10.12 12.36 3.64
C SER A 26 10.04 10.87 3.30
N TYR A 27 11.18 10.17 3.26
CA TYR A 27 11.23 8.74 2.98
C TYR A 27 10.74 7.89 4.16
N ARG A 28 10.97 8.32 5.40
CA ARG A 28 10.37 7.69 6.59
C ARG A 28 8.86 7.79 6.53
N TYR A 29 8.32 8.98 6.25
CA TYR A 29 6.88 9.19 6.09
C TYR A 29 6.29 8.30 5.00
N LEU A 30 6.96 8.19 3.84
CA LEU A 30 6.51 7.30 2.76
C LEU A 30 6.43 5.83 3.19
N ALA A 31 7.45 5.32 3.89
CA ALA A 31 7.46 3.94 4.36
C ALA A 31 6.37 3.69 5.41
N GLU A 32 6.18 4.63 6.34
CA GLU A 32 5.11 4.58 7.34
C GLU A 32 3.73 4.66 6.71
N SER A 33 3.52 5.55 5.74
CA SER A 33 2.23 5.72 5.06
C SER A 33 1.84 4.48 4.27
N ILE A 34 2.81 3.83 3.58
CA ILE A 34 2.57 2.55 2.88
C ILE A 34 2.18 1.45 3.87
N ARG A 35 2.83 1.37 5.04
CA ARG A 35 2.53 0.36 6.07
C ARG A 35 1.15 0.56 6.69
N MET A 36 0.72 1.80 6.87
CA MET A 36 -0.59 2.14 7.45
C MET A 36 -1.73 2.09 6.44
N HIS A 37 -1.42 2.12 5.14
CA HIS A 37 -2.43 2.08 4.09
C HIS A 37 -3.23 0.77 4.14
N PRO A 38 -4.57 0.80 4.05
CA PRO A 38 -5.39 -0.41 4.02
C PRO A 38 -5.01 -1.31 2.84
N ASN A 39 -5.09 -2.62 3.04
CA ASN A 39 -4.96 -3.56 1.93
C ASN A 39 -6.13 -3.42 0.93
N GLN A 40 -6.02 -4.08 -0.21
CA GLN A 40 -6.95 -3.92 -1.33
C GLN A 40 -8.40 -4.22 -0.97
N GLU A 41 -8.65 -5.30 -0.23
CA GLU A 41 -10.01 -5.68 0.16
C GLU A 41 -10.56 -4.72 1.22
N THR A 42 -9.76 -4.34 2.21
CA THR A 42 -10.15 -3.37 3.23
C THR A 42 -10.52 -2.02 2.60
N LEU A 43 -9.71 -1.49 1.68
CA LEU A 43 -10.01 -0.23 1.00
C LEU A 43 -11.27 -0.34 0.14
N LYS A 44 -11.47 -1.47 -0.55
CA LYS A 44 -12.71 -1.73 -1.31
C LYS A 44 -13.94 -1.69 -0.41
N SER A 45 -13.91 -2.33 0.77
CA SER A 45 -15.01 -2.27 1.73
C SER A 45 -15.25 -0.83 2.21
N MET A 46 -14.20 -0.07 2.51
CA MET A 46 -14.34 1.34 2.88
C MET A 46 -15.01 2.18 1.78
N MET A 47 -14.73 1.89 0.50
CA MET A 47 -15.42 2.56 -0.61
C MET A 47 -16.90 2.17 -0.70
N VAL A 48 -17.24 0.90 -0.45
CA VAL A 48 -18.64 0.46 -0.38
C VAL A 48 -19.38 1.16 0.77
N ASP A 49 -18.76 1.21 1.95
CA ASP A 49 -19.32 1.90 3.12
C ASP A 49 -19.49 3.41 2.87
N ALA A 50 -18.64 4.01 2.04
CA ALA A 50 -18.76 5.39 1.59
C ALA A 50 -19.86 5.63 0.52
N GLY A 51 -20.59 4.58 0.12
CA GLY A 51 -21.73 4.66 -0.82
C GLY A 51 -21.36 4.52 -2.29
N PHE A 52 -20.15 4.04 -2.61
CA PHE A 52 -19.83 3.64 -3.98
C PHE A 52 -20.35 2.23 -4.27
N ASP A 53 -20.96 2.05 -5.43
CA ASP A 53 -21.39 0.76 -5.95
C ASP A 53 -20.39 0.21 -6.99
N ARG A 54 -20.49 -1.09 -7.29
CA ARG A 54 -19.66 -1.82 -8.27
C ARG A 54 -18.16 -1.63 -8.04
N VAL A 55 -17.76 -1.58 -6.77
CA VAL A 55 -16.36 -1.37 -6.38
C VAL A 55 -15.53 -2.60 -6.71
N THR A 56 -14.49 -2.40 -7.52
CA THR A 56 -13.52 -3.42 -7.91
C THR A 56 -12.10 -2.85 -7.78
N TYR A 57 -11.11 -3.72 -7.65
CA TYR A 57 -9.71 -3.33 -7.75
C TYR A 57 -8.93 -4.23 -8.71
N HIS A 58 -7.86 -3.68 -9.28
CA HIS A 58 -6.93 -4.42 -10.13
C HIS A 58 -5.51 -4.26 -9.58
N ASN A 59 -4.88 -5.40 -9.26
CA ASN A 59 -3.49 -5.43 -8.82
C ASN A 59 -2.55 -5.19 -9.99
N MET A 60 -1.63 -4.26 -9.82
CA MET A 60 -0.57 -3.93 -10.78
C MET A 60 0.79 -4.24 -10.15
N THR A 61 1.79 -4.51 -10.97
CA THR A 61 3.15 -4.82 -10.49
C THR A 61 3.15 -5.92 -9.42
N ALA A 62 2.43 -7.03 -9.71
CA ALA A 62 2.26 -8.15 -8.78
C ALA A 62 1.70 -7.80 -7.39
N GLY A 63 0.93 -6.71 -7.27
CA GLY A 63 0.26 -6.30 -6.03
C GLY A 63 1.01 -5.27 -5.20
N VAL A 64 2.13 -4.74 -5.70
CA VAL A 64 2.81 -3.57 -5.07
C VAL A 64 1.89 -2.35 -5.07
N VAL A 65 1.09 -2.18 -6.12
CA VAL A 65 0.06 -1.14 -6.21
C VAL A 65 -1.25 -1.72 -6.74
N ALA A 66 -2.37 -1.07 -6.44
CA ALA A 66 -3.68 -1.47 -6.94
C ALA A 66 -4.47 -0.25 -7.39
N LEU A 67 -5.22 -0.41 -8.48
CA LEU A 67 -6.19 0.58 -8.96
C LEU A 67 -7.58 0.19 -8.44
N HIS A 68 -8.18 1.04 -7.60
CA HIS A 68 -9.56 0.89 -7.13
C HIS A 68 -10.51 1.75 -7.97
N ARG A 69 -11.65 1.19 -8.34
CA ARG A 69 -12.70 1.87 -9.10
C ARG A 69 -14.08 1.53 -8.53
N GLY A 70 -14.91 2.55 -8.35
CA GLY A 70 -16.33 2.42 -8.00
C GLY A 70 -17.17 3.45 -8.76
N ILE A 71 -18.49 3.29 -8.73
CA ILE A 71 -19.46 4.22 -9.34
C ILE A 71 -20.34 4.76 -8.22
N LYS A 72 -20.51 6.08 -8.15
CA LYS A 72 -21.47 6.69 -7.23
C LYS A 72 -22.80 6.90 -7.97
N PRO A 73 -23.93 6.40 -7.46
CA PRO A 73 -25.26 6.63 -8.04
C PRO A 73 -25.65 8.11 -8.08
#